data_AF-A0A971A0X7-F1
#
_entry.id   AF-A0A971A0X7-F1
#
_cell.length_a   1.000
_cell.length_b   1.000
_cell.length_c   1.000
_cell.angle_alpha   90.00
_cell.angle_beta   90.00
_cell.angle_gamma   90.00
#
_symmetry.space_group_name_H-M   'P 1'
#
loop_
_entity.id
_entity.type
_entity.pdbx_description
1 polymer ?
#
loop_
_entity_poly.entity_id
_entity_poly.type
_entity_poly.pdbx_seq_one_letter_code
_entity_poly.pdbx_strand_id
1 'polypeptide(L)' 'MALFDKIRGEFIDIIEWTDSSADTIVYRFARHDNEIKMGARLTVREAQKAIFVNKGQIADVFEPGMYTLETDNLP' A
#
# COMPACT_ATOMS: atom_id res chain seq x y z
N MET A 1 -3.28 -29.49 -19.28
CA MET A 1 -4.17 -28.97 -18.21
C MET A 1 -3.62 -27.64 -17.71
N ALA A 2 -3.85 -26.56 -18.44
CA ALA A 2 -3.16 -25.28 -18.26
C ALA A 2 -4.03 -24.19 -17.61
N LEU A 3 -5.10 -24.58 -16.91
CA LEU A 3 -6.10 -23.64 -16.38
C LEU A 3 -5.91 -23.31 -14.88
N PHE A 4 -5.22 -24.17 -14.12
CA PHE A 4 -5.10 -24.01 -12.66
C PHE A 4 -3.92 -23.13 -12.21
N ASP A 5 -2.94 -22.86 -13.06
CA ASP A 5 -1.80 -21.97 -12.73
C ASP A 5 -2.12 -20.47 -12.89
N LYS A 6 -3.26 -20.13 -13.49
CA LYS A 6 -3.68 -18.73 -13.68
C LYS A 6 -4.49 -18.17 -12.51
N ILE A 7 -4.87 -19.00 -11.54
CA ILE A 7 -5.77 -18.63 -10.43
C ILE A 7 -5.03 -18.47 -9.08
N ARG A 8 -3.78 -18.93 -8.96
CA ARG A 8 -2.96 -18.80 -7.72
C ARG A 8 -2.06 -17.56 -7.68
N GLY A 9 -2.25 -16.61 -8.59
CA GLY A 9 -1.37 -15.45 -8.77
C GLY A 9 -1.93 -14.11 -8.33
N GLU A 10 -3.18 -14.03 -7.84
CA GLU A 10 -3.68 -12.82 -7.18
C GLU A 10 -3.13 -12.76 -5.75
N PHE A 11 -1.81 -12.66 -5.62
CA PHE A 11 -1.20 -12.25 -4.37
C PHE A 11 -1.58 -10.79 -4.15
N ILE A 12 -2.70 -10.57 -3.46
CA ILE A 12 -3.09 -9.27 -2.92
C ILE A 12 -1.88 -8.75 -2.14
N ASP A 13 -1.31 -7.66 -2.64
CA ASP A 13 -0.10 -7.06 -2.08
C ASP A 13 -0.51 -6.18 -0.89
N ILE A 14 -0.09 -6.54 0.32
CA ILE A 14 -0.51 -5.84 1.55
C ILE A 14 0.58 -4.83 1.94
N ILE A 15 0.21 -3.55 1.95
CA ILE A 15 1.02 -2.46 2.47
C ILE A 15 0.59 -2.22 3.92
N GLU A 16 1.47 -2.57 4.86
CA GLU A 16 1.28 -2.28 6.29
C GLU A 16 2.59 -1.86 6.95
N TRP A 17 2.49 -0.93 7.91
CA TRP A 17 3.59 -0.58 8.80
C TRP A 17 3.32 -1.15 10.20
N THR A 18 4.14 -2.11 10.61
CA THR A 18 3.89 -2.92 11.81
C THR A 18 4.62 -2.43 13.05
N ASP A 19 5.59 -1.53 12.91
CA ASP A 19 6.33 -0.96 14.03
C ASP A 19 5.45 0.02 14.81
N SER A 20 5.36 -0.21 16.12
CA SER A 20 4.64 0.64 17.08
C SER A 20 5.59 1.39 18.02
N SER A 21 6.90 1.40 17.73
CA SER A 21 7.86 2.21 18.46
C SER A 21 7.57 3.71 18.27
N ALA A 22 7.87 4.51 19.29
CA ALA A 22 7.74 5.97 19.21
C ALA A 22 8.98 6.63 18.57
N ASP A 23 9.93 5.83 18.09
CA ASP A 23 11.24 6.29 17.64
C ASP A 23 11.23 6.71 16.16
N THR A 24 10.16 6.35 15.42
CA THR A 24 10.02 6.62 13.98
C THR A 24 8.83 7.53 13.70
N ILE A 25 9.11 8.77 13.26
CA ILE A 25 8.07 9.75 12.88
C ILE A 25 7.65 9.58 11.42
N VAL A 26 8.60 9.32 10.52
CA VAL A 26 8.35 9.15 9.08
C VAL A 26 9.15 7.97 8.55
N TYR A 27 8.48 7.05 7.89
CA TYR A 27 9.10 5.91 7.23
C TYR A 27 8.71 5.88 5.76
N ARG A 28 9.71 5.80 4.87
CA ARG A 28 9.46 5.56 3.44
C ARG A 28 9.35 4.06 3.22
N PHE A 29 8.17 3.60 2.85
CA PHE A 29 7.92 2.20 2.55
C PHE A 29 8.73 1.77 1.32
N ALA A 30 9.70 0.87 1.51
CA ALA A 30 10.54 0.36 0.44
C ALA A 30 9.80 -0.75 -0.33
N ARG A 31 9.55 -0.54 -1.62
CA ARG A 31 9.09 -1.57 -2.56
C ARG A 31 10.13 -1.84 -3.63
N HIS A 32 10.12 -3.07 -4.15
CA HIS A 32 10.83 -3.37 -5.39
C HIS A 32 10.22 -2.52 -6.51
N ASP A 33 11.07 -1.75 -7.21
CA ASP A 33 10.72 -0.80 -8.27
C ASP A 33 9.75 0.34 -7.90
N ASN A 34 9.42 0.53 -6.62
CA ASN A 34 8.42 1.52 -6.15
C ASN A 34 7.02 1.37 -6.77
N GLU A 35 6.71 0.22 -7.38
CA GLU A 35 5.42 0.01 -8.03
C GLU A 35 4.37 -0.51 -7.03
N ILE A 36 3.21 0.15 -7.04
CA ILE A 36 2.04 -0.30 -6.28
C ILE A 36 1.20 -1.17 -7.19
N LYS A 37 1.06 -2.45 -6.84
CA LYS A 37 0.29 -3.41 -7.63
C LYS A 37 -1.21 -3.10 -7.55
N MET A 38 -1.89 -3.32 -8.67
CA MET A 38 -3.35 -3.30 -8.77
C MET A 38 -3.99 -4.27 -7.77
N GLY A 39 -4.97 -3.79 -6.99
CA GLY A 39 -5.65 -4.61 -5.98
C GLY A 39 -4.83 -4.81 -4.70
N ALA A 40 -3.78 -4.01 -4.50
CA ALA A 40 -3.07 -3.96 -3.22
C ALA A 40 -4.00 -3.48 -2.09
N ARG A 41 -3.78 -3.96 -0.87
CA ARG A 41 -4.49 -3.51 0.33
C ARG A 41 -3.57 -2.66 1.18
N LEU A 42 -4.02 -1.47 1.54
CA LEU A 42 -3.37 -0.58 2.49
C LEU A 42 -4.06 -0.72 3.85
N THR A 43 -3.31 -1.09 4.87
CA THR A 43 -3.78 -1.10 6.25
C THR A 43 -3.07 0.00 7.03
N VAL A 44 -3.83 1.01 7.45
CA VAL A 44 -3.36 2.10 8.30
C VAL A 44 -3.85 1.84 9.71
N ARG A 45 -2.93 1.67 10.66
CA ARG A 45 -3.27 1.42 12.06
C ARG A 45 -3.67 2.72 12.77
N GLU A 46 -4.35 2.59 13.90
CA GLU A 46 -4.64 3.73 14.77
C GLU A 46 -3.34 4.46 15.15
N ALA A 47 -3.41 5.80 15.23
CA ALA A 47 -2.29 6.71 15.41
C ALA A 47 -1.25 6.77 14.27
N GLN A 48 -1.50 6.12 13.13
CA GLN A 48 -0.68 6.23 11.92
C GLN A 48 -1.42 6.98 10.81
N LYS A 49 -0.65 7.50 9.85
CA LYS A 49 -1.15 8.04 8.57
C LYS A 49 -0.28 7.53 7.43
N ALA A 50 -0.88 7.24 6.29
CA ALA A 50 -0.14 6.86 5.09
C ALA A 50 -0.22 7.97 4.05
N ILE A 51 0.93 8.39 3.51
CA ILE A 51 1.02 9.48 2.53
C ILE A 51 1.52 8.90 1.21
N PHE A 52 0.74 9.10 0.16
CA PHE A 52 1.10 8.70 -1.20
C PHE A 52 1.68 9.89 -1.94
N VAL A 53 2.79 9.67 -2.65
CA VAL A 53 3.49 10.70 -3.39
C VAL A 53 3.59 10.26 -4.85
N ASN A 54 3.04 11.08 -5.76
CA ASN A 54 3.18 10.88 -7.20
C ASN A 54 3.89 12.08 -7.82
N LYS A 55 4.90 11.82 -8.67
CA LYS A 55 5.69 12.85 -9.38
C LYS A 55 6.22 13.99 -8.48
N GLY A 56 6.55 13.68 -7.22
CA GLY A 56 7.06 14.65 -6.25
C GLY A 56 5.99 15.50 -5.56
N GLN A 57 4.71 15.22 -5.78
CA GLN A 57 3.59 15.87 -5.09
C GLN A 57 2.85 14.86 -4.21
N ILE A 58 2.31 15.33 -3.09
CA ILE A 58 1.42 14.52 -2.25
C ILE A 58 0.14 14.28 -3.04
N ALA A 59 -0.11 13.02 -3.37
CA ALA A 59 -1.28 12.57 -4.09
C ALA A 59 -2.46 12.38 -3.14
N ASP A 60 -2.24 11.68 -2.03
CA ASP A 60 -3.29 11.36 -1.08
C ASP A 60 -2.72 11.13 0.34
N VAL A 61 -3.58 11.30 1.35
CA VAL A 61 -3.29 11.05 2.77
C VAL A 61 -4.40 10.18 3.35
N PHE A 62 -4.05 8.95 3.69
CA PHE A 62 -4.96 7.97 4.28
C PHE A 62 -4.92 8.04 5.81
N GLU A 63 -6.09 8.17 6.41
CA GLU A 63 -6.34 8.06 7.86
C GLU A 63 -6.38 6.58 8.30
N PRO A 64 -6.45 6.27 9.61
CA PRO A 64 -6.58 4.89 10.09
C PRO A 64 -7.77 4.14 9.45
N GLY A 65 -7.50 2.96 8.89
CA GLY A 65 -8.48 2.19 8.14
C GLY A 65 -7.86 1.14 7.21
N MET A 66 -8.74 0.37 6.55
CA MET A 66 -8.36 -0.57 5.50
C MET A 66 -8.85 -0.03 4.15
N TYR A 67 -7.94 0.08 3.19
CA TYR A 67 -8.21 0.60 1.86
C TYR A 67 -7.77 -0.41 0.80
N THR A 68 -8.57 -0.54 -0.26
CA THR A 68 -8.16 -1.24 -1.48
C THR A 68 -7.63 -0.19 -2.45
N LEU A 69 -6.39 -0.37 -2.90
CA LEU A 69 -5.75 0.52 -3.85
C LEU A 69 -6.12 0.08 -5.27
N GLU A 70 -6.87 0.95 -5.96
CA GLU A 70 -7.31 0.76 -7.34
C GLU A 70 -6.72 1.84 -8.26
N THR A 71 -6.48 1.46 -9.51
CA THR A 71 -6.03 2.28 -10.66
C THR A 71 -6.46 3.75 -10.61
N ASP A 72 -7.78 3.88 -10.48
CA ASP A 72 -8.52 5.14 -10.64
C ASP A 72 -8.50 6.04 -9.40
N ASN A 73 -8.05 5.54 -8.24
CA ASN A 73 -8.00 6.33 -7.00
C ASN A 73 -6.60 6.85 -6.66
N LEU A 74 -5.60 6.58 -7.51
CA LEU A 74 -4.26 7.13 -7.37
C LEU A 74 -4.03 8.16 -8.49
N PRO A 75 -4.03 9.47 -8.22
CA PRO A 75 -3.70 10.47 -9.22
C PRO A 75 -2.22 10.38 -9.64
#